data_AF-A0A8J6G8U6-F1
#
_entry.id   AF-A0A8J6G8U6-F1
#
_cell.length_a   1.000
_cell.length_b   1.000
_cell.length_c   1.000
_cell.angle_alpha   90.00
_cell.angle_beta   90.00
_cell.angle_gamma   90.00
#
_symmetry.space_group_name_H-M   'P 1'
#
loop_
_entity.id
_entity.type
_entity.pdbx_description
1 polymer ?
#
loop_
_entity_poly.entity_id
_entity_poly.type
_entity_poly.pdbx_seq_one_letter_code
_entity_poly.pdbx_strand_id
1 'polypeptide(L)'
;MMKSEELQAICKLGTGFSDEELEEHHQSLKALVLPTPRPYVRTDGAVAPDHWLDPSVVWEVKCADLSLSPIYPVARGLVDKEKGISLRFPGFIRVRGDKQPEQATTSDQVAYLYRKQSQIQNQQSSDLDSDFEDCY
;
A
#
# COMPACT_ATOMS: atom_id res chain seq x y z
N MET A 1 -17.13 -7.42 -13.58
CA MET A 1 -15.73 -7.37 -13.13
C MET A 1 -15.67 -7.99 -11.75
N MET A 2 -14.99 -9.13 -11.59
CA MET A 2 -14.76 -9.75 -10.28
C MET A 2 -13.96 -8.77 -9.43
N LYS A 3 -14.53 -8.31 -8.30
CA LYS A 3 -13.73 -7.71 -7.24
C LYS A 3 -12.88 -8.84 -6.68
N SER A 4 -11.58 -8.85 -6.99
CA SER A 4 -10.67 -9.80 -6.35
C SER A 4 -10.66 -9.43 -4.86
N GLU A 5 -11.18 -10.30 -4.00
CA GLU A 5 -11.14 -10.18 -2.54
C GLU A 5 -9.73 -10.49 -2.03
N GLU A 6 -8.71 -9.87 -2.64
CA GLU A 6 -7.30 -10.12 -2.37
C GLU A 6 -6.68 -8.95 -1.62
N LEU A 7 -5.85 -9.27 -0.63
CA LEU A 7 -5.07 -8.29 0.12
C LEU A 7 -3.68 -8.17 -0.51
N GLN A 8 -3.36 -6.98 -1.01
CA GLN A 8 -2.13 -6.71 -1.73
C GLN A 8 -1.14 -5.96 -0.83
N ALA A 9 0.10 -6.43 -0.78
CA ALA A 9 1.16 -5.74 -0.05
C ALA A 9 1.45 -4.37 -0.69
N ILE A 10 1.58 -3.34 0.16
CA ILE A 10 1.82 -1.95 -0.26
C ILE A 10 3.14 -1.39 0.27
N CYS A 11 3.52 -1.73 1.51
CA CYS A 11 4.78 -1.29 2.11
C CYS A 11 5.14 -2.13 3.33
N LYS A 12 6.42 -2.05 3.73
CA LYS A 12 6.85 -2.39 5.08
C LYS A 12 6.73 -1.18 5.99
N LEU A 13 6.44 -1.41 7.27
CA LEU A 13 6.30 -0.37 8.28
C LEU A 13 7.20 -0.69 9.46
N GLY A 14 7.90 0.31 10.00
CA GLY A 14 8.81 0.14 11.13
C GLY A 14 9.06 1.42 11.93
N THR A 15 8.25 2.46 11.71
CA THR A 15 8.35 3.76 12.37
C THR A 15 6.97 4.28 12.74
N GLY A 16 6.91 5.19 13.72
CA GLY A 16 5.66 5.80 14.19
C GLY A 16 5.01 5.11 15.39
N PHE A 17 5.63 4.07 15.93
CA PHE A 17 5.19 3.40 17.16
C PHE A 17 5.98 3.96 18.35
N SER A 18 5.32 4.14 19.48
CA SER A 18 5.97 4.22 20.79
C SER A 18 6.40 2.82 21.27
N ASP A 19 7.30 2.77 22.25
CA ASP A 19 7.78 1.50 22.81
C ASP A 19 6.64 0.68 23.45
N GLU A 20 5.67 1.37 24.07
CA GLU A 20 4.47 0.74 24.66
C GLU A 20 3.56 0.14 23.57
N GLU A 21 3.26 0.90 22.51
CA GLU A 21 2.47 0.39 21.38
C GLU A 21 3.14 -0.80 20.69
N LEU A 22 4.47 -0.78 20.59
CA LEU A 22 5.22 -1.87 19.97
C LEU A 22 5.06 -3.18 20.76
N GLU A 23 5.12 -3.12 22.09
CA GLU A 23 4.89 -4.27 22.95
C GLU A 23 3.43 -4.75 22.88
N GLU A 24 2.46 -3.84 22.90
CA GLU A 24 1.03 -4.19 22.74
C GLU A 24 0.76 -4.86 21.39
N HIS A 25 1.36 -4.35 20.31
CA HIS A 25 1.26 -4.97 18.98
C HIS A 25 1.92 -6.33 18.96
N HIS A 26 3.08 -6.51 19.60
CA HIS A 26 3.71 -7.82 19.69
C HIS A 26 2.80 -8.84 20.38
N GLN A 27 2.21 -8.48 21.53
CA GLN A 27 1.32 -9.37 22.28
C GLN A 27 0.05 -9.73 21.50
N SER A 28 -0.59 -8.74 20.86
CA SER A 28 -1.82 -8.94 20.10
C SER A 28 -1.59 -9.72 18.79
N LEU A 29 -0.53 -9.41 18.04
CA LEU A 29 -0.22 -10.07 16.77
C LEU A 29 0.29 -11.50 16.94
N LYS A 30 0.91 -11.83 18.08
CA LYS A 30 1.39 -13.20 18.37
C LYS A 30 0.27 -14.24 18.30
N ALA A 31 -0.95 -13.88 18.68
CA ALA A 31 -2.12 -14.76 18.60
C ALA A 31 -2.60 -15.00 17.15
N LEU A 32 -2.17 -14.16 16.20
CA LEU A 32 -2.57 -14.19 14.80
C LEU A 32 -1.53 -14.88 13.91
N VAL A 33 -0.44 -15.40 14.47
CA VAL A 33 0.63 -16.00 13.69
C VAL A 33 0.13 -17.26 12.96
N LEU A 34 0.36 -17.29 11.66
CA LEU A 34 0.06 -18.40 10.76
C LEU A 34 1.36 -19.07 10.27
N PRO A 35 1.35 -20.39 10.06
CA PRO A 35 2.49 -21.10 9.50
C PRO A 35 2.70 -20.78 8.01
N THR A 36 1.64 -20.42 7.29
CA THR A 36 1.64 -20.12 5.86
C THR A 36 0.73 -18.93 5.56
N PRO A 37 0.98 -18.18 4.47
CA PRO A 37 0.11 -17.07 4.08
C PRO A 37 -1.27 -17.57 3.68
N ARG A 38 -2.28 -16.75 3.93
CA ARG A 38 -3.63 -16.98 3.38
C ARG A 38 -3.60 -16.92 1.85
N PRO A 39 -4.36 -17.75 1.12
CA PRO A 39 -4.32 -17.80 -0.34
C PRO A 39 -4.67 -16.49 -1.06
N TYR A 40 -5.42 -15.61 -0.39
CA TYR A 40 -5.85 -14.31 -0.89
C TYR A 40 -4.88 -13.16 -0.55
N VAL A 41 -3.78 -13.43 0.15
CA VAL A 41 -2.73 -12.43 0.42
C VAL A 41 -1.68 -12.50 -0.68
N ARG A 42 -1.41 -11.36 -1.32
CA ARG A 42 -0.44 -11.20 -2.42
C ARG A 42 0.69 -10.28 -1.99
N THR A 43 1.88 -10.85 -1.80
CA THR A 43 3.10 -10.09 -1.47
C THR A 43 4.04 -9.96 -2.67
N ASP A 44 3.92 -10.83 -3.68
CA ASP A 44 4.80 -10.92 -4.85
C ASP A 44 6.28 -10.75 -4.50
N GLY A 45 6.96 -9.76 -5.11
CA GLY A 45 8.39 -9.48 -4.90
C GLY A 45 8.72 -8.78 -3.58
N ALA A 46 7.74 -8.57 -2.70
CA ALA A 46 8.02 -8.08 -1.36
C ALA A 46 8.77 -9.14 -0.54
N VAL A 47 9.66 -8.68 0.35
CA VAL A 47 10.37 -9.57 1.29
C VAL A 47 9.33 -10.30 2.14
N ALA A 48 9.41 -11.63 2.16
CA ALA A 48 8.53 -12.45 2.99
C ALA A 48 8.74 -12.09 4.47
N PRO A 49 7.65 -11.92 5.24
CA PRO A 49 7.76 -11.69 6.68
C PRO A 49 8.27 -12.94 7.39
N ASP A 50 8.93 -12.75 8.53
CA ASP A 50 9.37 -13.86 9.38
C ASP A 50 8.18 -14.65 9.95
N HIS A 51 7.08 -13.96 10.21
CA HIS A 51 5.82 -14.53 10.66
C HIS A 51 4.67 -14.03 9.77
N TRP A 52 3.94 -14.97 9.16
CA TRP A 52 2.68 -14.64 8.50
C TRP A 52 1.63 -14.38 9.57
N LEU A 53 0.76 -13.40 9.33
CA LEU A 53 -0.29 -13.01 10.27
C LEU A 53 -1.65 -13.18 9.60
N ASP A 54 -2.64 -13.59 10.39
CA ASP A 54 -4.03 -13.65 9.93
C ASP A 54 -4.57 -12.23 9.74
N PRO A 55 -5.00 -11.85 8.52
CA PRO A 55 -5.46 -10.49 8.26
C PRO A 55 -6.73 -10.19 9.05
N SER A 56 -6.59 -9.40 10.10
CA SER A 56 -7.68 -9.04 11.01
C SER A 56 -7.53 -7.63 11.59
N VAL A 57 -6.28 -7.16 11.72
CA VAL A 57 -5.97 -5.84 12.29
C VAL A 57 -5.80 -4.82 11.16
N VAL A 58 -6.47 -3.68 11.30
CA VAL A 58 -6.33 -2.53 10.40
C VAL A 58 -5.59 -1.40 11.11
N TRP A 59 -4.55 -0.87 10.47
CA TRP A 59 -3.77 0.26 10.96
C TRP A 59 -3.98 1.50 10.10
N GLU A 60 -3.99 2.65 10.75
CA GLU A 60 -3.91 3.95 10.08
C GLU A 60 -2.43 4.30 9.89
N VAL A 61 -2.04 4.49 8.63
CA VAL A 61 -0.66 4.79 8.23
C VAL A 61 -0.66 6.11 7.48
N LYS A 62 0.26 6.99 7.83
CA LYS A 62 0.53 8.23 7.10
C LYS A 62 1.79 8.07 6.26
N CYS A 63 1.81 8.69 5.09
CA CYS A 63 2.97 8.74 4.22
C CYS A 63 3.17 10.16 3.71
N ALA A 64 4.37 10.48 3.24
CA ALA A 64 4.64 11.75 2.57
C ALA A 64 4.06 11.76 1.14
N ASP A 65 4.39 10.73 0.37
CA ASP A 65 3.99 10.56 -1.03
C ASP A 65 3.76 9.07 -1.35
N LEU A 66 3.18 8.80 -2.51
CA LEU A 66 3.06 7.51 -3.16
C LEU A 66 4.01 7.45 -4.36
N SER A 67 4.68 6.32 -4.56
CA SER A 67 5.61 6.09 -5.66
C SER A 67 5.29 4.80 -6.41
N LEU A 68 5.72 4.70 -7.68
CA LEU A 68 5.66 3.43 -8.40
C LEU A 68 6.69 2.46 -7.83
N SER A 69 6.25 1.22 -7.62
CA SER A 69 7.07 0.14 -7.09
C SER A 69 7.15 -1.03 -8.07
N PRO A 70 8.36 -1.55 -8.35
CA PRO A 70 8.50 -2.77 -9.13
C PRO A 70 8.13 -4.03 -8.33
N ILE A 71 8.19 -3.98 -6.99
CA ILE A 71 8.05 -5.16 -6.13
C ILE A 71 6.64 -5.32 -5.54
N TYR A 72 5.97 -4.22 -5.19
CA TYR A 72 4.66 -4.29 -4.55
C TYR A 72 3.56 -4.44 -5.60
N PRO A 73 2.59 -5.37 -5.41
CA PRO A 73 1.54 -5.63 -6.37
C PRO A 73 0.35 -4.66 -6.32
N VAL A 74 0.23 -3.86 -5.27
CA VAL A 74 -0.95 -3.02 -5.08
C VAL A 74 -1.14 -2.05 -6.25
N ALA A 75 -2.37 -2.00 -6.76
CA ALA A 75 -2.75 -1.14 -7.89
C ALA A 75 -1.93 -1.36 -9.18
N ARG A 76 -1.22 -2.49 -9.31
CA ARG A 76 -0.56 -2.88 -10.56
C ARG A 76 -1.60 -3.02 -11.66
N GLY A 77 -1.33 -2.44 -12.83
CA GLY A 77 -2.23 -2.37 -13.97
C GLY A 77 -3.24 -1.21 -13.91
N LEU A 78 -3.41 -0.54 -12.76
CA LEU A 78 -4.30 0.63 -12.64
C LEU A 78 -3.60 1.93 -13.03
N VAL A 79 -2.34 2.11 -12.60
CA VAL A 79 -1.54 3.31 -12.91
C VAL A 79 -0.48 3.01 -13.95
N ASP A 80 0.26 1.91 -13.75
CA ASP A 80 1.31 1.42 -14.63
C ASP A 80 1.03 -0.05 -14.95
N LYS A 81 1.36 -0.50 -16.16
CA LYS A 81 1.05 -1.88 -16.62
C LYS A 81 1.80 -2.95 -15.83
N GLU A 82 3.01 -2.66 -15.36
CA GLU A 82 3.91 -3.63 -14.74
C GLU A 82 4.22 -3.28 -13.26
N LYS A 83 4.17 -2.00 -12.90
CA LYS A 83 4.49 -1.52 -11.56
C LYS A 83 3.23 -1.33 -10.71
N GLY A 84 3.33 -1.70 -9.44
CA GLY A 84 2.34 -1.30 -8.43
C GLY A 84 2.73 -0.01 -7.75
N ILE A 85 2.15 0.26 -6.57
CA ILE A 85 2.37 1.48 -5.80
C ILE A 85 2.98 1.16 -4.44
N SER A 86 3.85 2.03 -3.93
CA SER A 86 4.39 1.98 -2.57
C SER A 86 4.20 3.31 -1.86
N LEU A 87 4.21 3.26 -0.53
CA LEU A 87 4.25 4.46 0.30
C LEU A 87 5.69 4.94 0.50
N ARG A 88 5.90 6.25 0.43
CA ARG A 88 7.17 6.92 0.77
C ARG A 88 7.09 7.47 2.19
N PHE A 89 8.06 7.07 3.02
CA PHE A 89 8.10 7.39 4.46
C PHE A 89 6.80 7.03 5.18
N PRO A 90 6.37 5.76 5.14
CA PRO A 90 5.20 5.31 5.89
C PRO A 90 5.50 5.39 7.40
N GLY A 91 4.57 5.94 8.17
CA GLY A 91 4.62 6.02 9.62
C GLY A 91 3.28 5.62 10.21
N PHE A 92 3.32 4.79 11.26
CA PHE A 92 2.14 4.41 12.02
C PHE A 92 1.50 5.64 12.70
N ILE A 93 0.17 5.63 12.77
CA ILE A 93 -0.61 6.68 13.46
C ILE A 93 -1.42 6.08 14.61
N ARG A 94 -2.21 5.03 14.33
CA ARG A 94 -3.06 4.37 15.33
C ARG A 94 -3.66 3.07 14.80
N VAL A 95 -4.13 2.22 15.71
CA VAL A 95 -4.96 1.06 15.39
C VAL A 95 -6.41 1.48 15.09
N ARG A 96 -7.03 0.83 14.10
CA ARG A 96 -8.44 1.03 13.72
C ARG A 96 -9.27 -0.16 14.14
N GLY A 97 -9.60 -0.23 15.43
CA GLY A 97 -10.51 -1.27 15.96
C GLY A 97 -11.95 -1.15 15.44
N ASP A 98 -12.29 -0.03 14.81
CA ASP A 98 -13.58 0.22 14.17
C ASP A 98 -13.69 -0.35 12.75
N LYS A 99 -12.59 -0.87 12.18
CA LYS A 99 -12.53 -1.32 10.78
C LYS A 99 -12.12 -2.79 10.67
N GLN A 100 -12.75 -3.47 9.72
CA GLN A 100 -12.34 -4.81 9.27
C GLN A 100 -11.44 -4.73 8.02
N PRO A 101 -10.63 -5.76 7.71
CA PRO A 101 -9.75 -5.77 6.54
C PRO A 101 -10.44 -5.44 5.21
N GLU A 102 -11.72 -5.80 5.05
CA GLU A 102 -12.52 -5.52 3.85
C GLU A 102 -12.88 -4.03 3.71
N GLN A 103 -12.81 -3.27 4.81
CA GLN A 103 -13.03 -1.83 4.87
C GLN A 103 -11.72 -1.03 4.84
N ALA A 104 -10.59 -1.72 4.64
CA ALA A 104 -9.29 -1.08 4.43
C ALA A 104 -9.27 -0.29 3.11
N THR A 105 -8.22 0.50 2.95
CA THR A 105 -8.02 1.30 1.73
C THR A 105 -7.88 0.37 0.52
N THR A 106 -8.73 0.56 -0.48
CA THR A 106 -8.76 -0.25 -1.70
C THR A 106 -7.66 0.15 -2.69
N SER A 107 -7.25 -0.77 -3.55
CA SER A 107 -6.24 -0.50 -4.60
C SER A 107 -6.68 0.63 -5.55
N ASP A 108 -7.97 0.76 -5.85
CA ASP A 108 -8.52 1.87 -6.63
C ASP A 108 -8.33 3.22 -5.93
N GLN A 109 -8.54 3.27 -4.61
CA GLN A 109 -8.29 4.48 -3.82
C GLN A 109 -6.80 4.83 -3.80
N VAL A 110 -5.91 3.84 -3.69
CA VAL A 110 -4.46 4.08 -3.76
C VAL A 110 -4.06 4.63 -5.12
N ALA A 111 -4.58 4.05 -6.22
CA ALA A 111 -4.35 4.54 -7.58
C ALA A 111 -4.87 5.98 -7.77
N TYR A 112 -6.05 6.27 -7.24
CA TYR A 112 -6.63 7.62 -7.26
C TYR A 112 -5.75 8.62 -6.51
N LEU A 113 -5.30 8.28 -5.30
CA LEU A 113 -4.43 9.15 -4.49
C LEU A 113 -3.09 9.41 -5.20
N TYR A 114 -2.49 8.40 -5.83
CA TYR A 114 -1.25 8.56 -6.60
C TYR A 114 -1.41 9.56 -7.75
N ARG A 115 -2.49 9.47 -8.53
CA ARG A 115 -2.77 10.40 -9.65
C ARG A 115 -3.05 11.82 -9.19
N LYS A 116 -3.53 12.00 -7.96
CA LYS A 116 -3.85 13.32 -7.38
C LYS A 116 -2.62 14.07 -6.87
N GLN A 117 -1.44 13.44 -6.87
CA GLN A 117 -0.22 14.12 -6.43
C GLN A 117 0.15 15.25 -7.40
N SER A 118 0.35 16.46 -6.90
CA SER A 118 0.63 17.64 -7.73
C SER A 118 1.84 17.45 -8.64
N GLN A 119 2.87 16.72 -8.19
CA GLN A 119 4.04 16.41 -9.01
C GLN A 119 3.69 15.57 -10.25
N ILE A 120 2.76 14.61 -10.10
CA ILE A 120 2.29 13.76 -11.20
C ILE A 120 1.39 14.55 -12.15
N GLN A 121 0.53 15.42 -11.62
CA GLN A 121 -0.31 16.30 -12.43
C GLN A 121 0.52 17.26 -13.27
N ASN A 122 1.57 17.85 -12.68
CA ASN A 122 2.47 18.76 -13.38
C ASN A 122 3.31 18.08 -14.48
N GLN A 123 3.71 16.82 -14.27
CA GLN A 123 4.39 16.02 -15.30
C GLN A 123 3.47 15.71 -16.48
N GLN A 124 2.21 15.34 -16.23
CA GLN A 124 1.26 15.09 -17.31
C GLN A 124 0.94 16.35 -18.12
N SER A 125 0.88 17.53 -17.49
CA SER A 125 0.71 18.78 -18.23
C SER A 125 1.93 19.13 -19.08
N SER A 126 3.15 18.88 -18.59
CA SER A 126 4.37 19.18 -19.37
C SER A 126 4.54 18.24 -20.56
N ASP A 127 4.20 16.96 -20.41
CA ASP A 127 4.28 15.99 -21.51
C ASP A 127 3.27 16.31 -22.64
N LEU A 128 2.09 16.83 -22.27
CA LEU A 128 1.09 17.29 -23.24
C LEU A 128 1.51 18.57 -23.98
N ASP A 129 2.21 19.47 -23.32
CA ASP A 129 2.69 20.72 -23.94
C ASP A 129 3.86 20.46 -24.91
N SER A 130 4.73 19.46 -24.63
CA SER A 130 5.85 19.12 -25.54
C SER A 130 5.38 18.45 -26.85
N ASP A 131 4.30 17.68 -26.82
CA ASP A 131 3.75 17.03 -28.02
C ASP A 131 3.14 18.05 -29.02
N PHE A 132 2.87 19.29 -28.57
CA PHE A 132 2.36 20.37 -29.42
C PHE A 132 3.45 21.23 -30.08
N GLU A 133 4.71 21.19 -29.61
CA GLU A 133 5.81 22.00 -30.16
C GLU A 133 6.56 21.36 -31.33
N ASP A 134 6.38 20.06 -31.60
CA ASP A 134 7.05 19.32 -32.70
C ASP A 134 6.28 19.29 -34.03
N CYS A 135 5.23 20.11 -34.17
CA CYS A 135 4.44 20.24 -35.41
C CYS A 135 4.62 21.62 -36.08
N TYR A 136 5.85 22.00 -36.46
CA TYR A 136 6.10 23.07 -37.46
C TYR A 136 7.37 22.83 -38.26
#